data_AF-A0A0F6MSW9-F1
#
_entry.id   AF-A0A0F6MSW9-F1
#
_cell.length_a   1.000
_cell.length_b   1.000
_cell.length_c   1.000
_cell.angle_alpha   90.00
_cell.angle_beta   90.00
_cell.angle_gamma   90.00
#
_symmetry.space_group_name_H-M   'P 1'
#
loop_
_entity.id
_entity.type
_entity.pdbx_description
1 polymer ?
#
loop_
_entity_poly.entity_id
_entity_poly.type
_entity_poly.pdbx_seq_one_letter_code
_entity_poly.pdbx_strand_id
1 'polypeptide(L)'
;MKKTFLLLIFFSLCIISIYSYEAKFINPLNGNIVIYRGDEYHGTGKYYFIEDNKEILIIETECYYGPQVFWYGNDIIEIYIPFGSPFNGSYIYNSKTKSISNFIENILTVFPDDNILVCSDGFEKFIFIDIGTQKIVQVIKIDEITGSYLSIREAFDIKLMLEKILIGIYIDPKSLKEFETVKYYSFKREF
;
A
#
# COMPACT_ATOMS: atom_id res chain seq x y z
N MET A 1 20.81 -1.99 54.41
CA MET A 1 19.65 -2.14 53.47
C MET A 1 19.34 -0.89 52.64
N LYS A 2 20.06 0.25 52.72
CA LYS A 2 19.79 1.43 51.88
C LYS A 2 20.55 1.46 50.53
N LYS A 3 21.64 0.69 50.38
CA LYS A 3 22.46 0.67 49.14
C LYS A 3 21.93 -0.29 48.06
N THR A 4 21.22 -1.34 48.45
CA THR A 4 20.63 -2.33 47.54
C THR A 4 19.37 -1.81 46.83
N PHE A 5 18.61 -0.93 47.47
CA PHE A 5 17.38 -0.36 46.92
C PHE A 5 17.67 0.64 45.78
N LEU A 6 18.79 1.37 45.87
CA LEU A 6 19.20 2.32 44.82
C LEU A 6 19.64 1.60 43.53
N LEU A 7 20.22 0.40 43.66
CA LEU A 7 20.67 -0.41 42.52
C LEU A 7 19.50 -0.99 41.73
N LEU A 8 18.42 -1.38 42.42
CA LEU A 8 17.19 -1.90 41.81
C LEU A 8 16.43 -0.83 41.02
N ILE A 9 16.43 0.42 41.49
CA ILE A 9 15.81 1.55 40.77
C ILE A 9 16.62 1.91 39.52
N PHE A 10 17.97 1.84 39.58
CA PHE A 10 18.81 2.06 38.40
C PHE A 10 18.65 0.94 37.36
N PHE A 11 18.53 -0.32 37.80
CA PHE A 11 18.26 -1.44 36.90
C PHE A 11 16.85 -1.40 36.30
N SER A 12 15.83 -0.91 37.02
CA SER A 12 14.49 -0.75 36.44
C SER A 12 14.41 0.42 35.45
N LEU A 13 15.16 1.50 35.67
CA LEU A 13 15.21 2.65 34.74
C LEU A 13 16.02 2.35 33.46
N CYS A 14 16.99 1.42 33.51
CA CYS A 14 17.77 1.02 32.34
C CYS A 14 17.08 -0.04 31.45
N ILE A 15 15.97 -0.65 31.89
CA ILE A 15 15.25 -1.70 31.13
C ILE A 15 14.03 -1.14 30.37
N ILE A 16 13.79 0.18 30.40
CA ILE A 16 12.95 0.83 29.38
C ILE A 16 13.85 1.27 28.22
N SER A 17 14.68 0.35 27.74
CA SER A 17 15.10 0.40 26.34
C SER A 17 13.84 0.06 25.56
N ILE A 18 13.09 1.08 25.16
CA ILE A 18 12.00 0.95 24.18
C ILE A 18 12.68 0.33 22.96
N TYR A 19 12.51 -0.98 22.78
CA TYR A 19 12.99 -1.68 21.60
C TYR A 19 12.20 -1.14 20.42
N SER A 20 12.72 -0.09 19.79
CA SER A 20 12.21 0.38 18.50
C SER A 20 12.54 -0.70 17.49
N TYR A 21 11.52 -1.35 16.95
CA TYR A 21 11.65 -2.25 15.83
C TYR A 21 12.15 -1.45 14.62
N GLU A 22 13.11 -2.02 13.88
CA GLU A 22 13.61 -1.45 12.63
C GLU A 22 13.48 -2.49 11.51
N ALA A 23 12.91 -2.07 10.38
CA ALA A 23 12.83 -2.88 9.17
C ALA A 23 13.34 -2.11 7.95
N LYS A 24 13.95 -2.83 7.02
CA LYS A 24 14.55 -2.27 5.81
C LYS A 24 13.93 -2.91 4.58
N PHE A 25 13.35 -2.09 3.72
CA PHE A 25 12.69 -2.49 2.48
C PHE A 25 13.52 -1.99 1.30
N ILE A 26 14.07 -2.90 0.52
CA ILE A 26 14.98 -2.58 -0.59
C ILE A 26 14.23 -2.78 -1.91
N ASN A 27 14.25 -1.77 -2.78
CA ASN A 27 13.74 -1.89 -4.13
C ASN A 27 14.61 -2.88 -4.92
N PRO A 28 14.06 -4.00 -5.42
CA PRO A 28 14.84 -4.99 -6.14
C PRO A 28 15.38 -4.50 -7.50
N LEU A 29 14.80 -3.43 -8.06
CA LEU A 29 15.17 -2.92 -9.39
C LEU A 29 16.35 -1.96 -9.38
N ASN A 30 16.47 -1.11 -8.35
CA ASN A 30 17.47 -0.05 -8.29
C ASN A 30 18.22 0.07 -6.95
N GLY A 31 17.86 -0.74 -5.95
CA GLY A 31 18.52 -0.72 -4.65
C GLY A 31 18.13 0.45 -3.74
N ASN A 32 17.14 1.27 -4.12
CA ASN A 32 16.58 2.29 -3.24
C ASN A 32 16.05 1.66 -1.95
N ILE A 33 16.10 2.40 -0.84
CA ILE A 33 15.79 1.86 0.48
C ILE A 33 14.72 2.70 1.15
N VAL A 34 13.75 2.01 1.75
CA VAL A 34 12.87 2.56 2.79
C VAL A 34 13.22 1.89 4.12
N ILE A 35 13.36 2.69 5.18
CA ILE A 35 13.56 2.21 6.55
C ILE A 35 12.32 2.54 7.36
N TYR A 36 11.81 1.56 8.10
CA TYR A 36 10.80 1.74 9.13
C TYR A 36 11.45 1.74 10.51
N ARG A 37 11.03 2.64 11.41
CA ARG A 37 11.35 2.60 12.84
C ARG A 37 10.12 2.89 13.68
N GLY A 38 9.81 2.00 14.63
CA GLY A 38 8.66 2.18 15.52
C GLY A 38 8.25 0.90 16.22
N ASP A 39 6.96 0.78 16.52
CA ASP A 39 6.38 -0.42 17.11
C ASP A 39 6.21 -1.52 16.05
N GLU A 40 6.40 -2.79 16.43
CA GLU A 40 6.20 -3.93 15.50
C GLU A 40 4.70 -4.25 15.32
N TYR A 41 3.86 -3.95 16.31
CA TYR A 41 2.45 -4.34 16.36
C TYR A 41 1.64 -3.39 17.25
N HIS A 42 0.46 -2.95 16.78
CA HIS A 42 -0.43 -1.94 17.42
C HIS A 42 0.31 -0.77 18.09
N GLY A 43 0.92 0.07 17.27
CA GLY A 43 1.62 1.26 17.77
C GLY A 43 1.94 2.26 16.67
N THR A 44 2.91 3.15 16.89
CA THR A 44 3.29 4.19 15.93
C THR A 44 4.65 3.90 15.32
N GLY A 45 4.83 4.26 14.06
CA GLY A 45 6.14 4.19 13.42
C GLY A 45 6.34 5.20 12.31
N LYS A 46 7.60 5.33 11.91
CA LYS A 46 8.08 6.30 10.93
C LYS A 46 8.73 5.58 9.77
N TYR A 47 8.34 5.96 8.57
CA TYR A 47 8.95 5.48 7.32
C TYR A 47 9.88 6.56 6.77
N TYR A 48 11.09 6.17 6.38
CA TYR A 48 12.11 7.05 5.84
C TYR A 48 12.60 6.52 4.50
N PHE A 49 12.72 7.39 3.51
CA PHE A 49 13.43 7.10 2.26
C PHE A 49 14.91 7.44 2.42
N ILE A 50 15.80 6.57 1.93
CA ILE A 50 17.24 6.81 1.97
C ILE A 50 17.72 7.32 0.63
N GLU A 51 18.29 8.53 0.62
CA GLU A 51 18.87 9.16 -0.56
C GLU A 51 20.22 9.79 -0.17
N ASP A 52 21.29 9.50 -0.91
CA ASP A 52 22.63 10.03 -0.64
C ASP A 52 23.08 9.86 0.83
N ASN A 53 22.78 8.70 1.43
CA ASN A 53 23.00 8.38 2.85
C ASN A 53 22.27 9.29 3.85
N LYS A 54 21.27 10.05 3.41
CA LYS A 54 20.39 10.85 4.26
C LYS A 54 19.03 10.19 4.37
N GLU A 55 18.41 10.36 5.53
CA GLU A 55 17.06 9.90 5.80
C GLU A 55 16.07 11.04 5.54
N ILE A 56 15.09 10.76 4.69
CA ILE A 56 13.99 11.67 4.37
C ILE A 56 12.73 11.05 4.96
N LEU A 57 12.13 11.71 5.96
CA LEU A 57 10.86 11.25 6.54
C LEU A 57 9.79 11.25 5.44
N ILE A 58 9.18 10.09 5.20
CA ILE A 58 8.03 9.94 4.32
C ILE A 58 6.76 10.24 5.10
N ILE A 59 6.54 9.50 6.20
CA ILE A 59 5.35 9.63 7.04
C ILE A 59 5.57 9.03 8.43
N GLU A 60 4.82 9.54 9.41
CA GLU A 60 4.58 8.93 10.72
C GLU A 60 3.12 8.47 10.75
N THR A 61 2.89 7.18 10.99
CA THR A 61 1.56 6.57 10.96
C THR A 61 1.47 5.39 11.90
N GLU A 62 0.24 4.96 12.20
CA GLU A 62 -0.02 3.78 13.00
C GLU A 62 0.39 2.50 12.24
N CYS A 63 1.00 1.58 12.97
CA CYS A 63 1.38 0.24 12.54
C CYS A 63 0.50 -0.76 13.27
N TYR A 64 -0.48 -1.32 12.55
CA TYR A 64 -1.38 -2.34 13.07
C TYR A 64 -0.75 -3.73 13.01
N TYR A 65 -0.35 -4.18 11.81
CA TYR A 65 0.24 -5.51 11.56
C TYR A 65 1.58 -5.42 10.84
N GLY A 66 2.64 -5.06 11.56
CA GLY A 66 3.99 -4.93 11.00
C GLY A 66 4.11 -3.89 9.89
N PRO A 67 5.32 -3.37 9.62
CA PRO A 67 5.51 -2.47 8.50
C PRO A 67 5.47 -3.23 7.18
N GLN A 68 4.76 -2.70 6.20
CA GLN A 68 4.66 -3.28 4.86
C GLN A 68 4.90 -2.19 3.81
N VAL A 69 5.84 -2.48 2.90
CA VAL A 69 6.21 -1.59 1.80
C VAL A 69 6.23 -2.38 0.51
N PHE A 70 5.51 -1.87 -0.49
CA PHE A 70 5.54 -2.40 -1.85
C PHE A 70 6.19 -1.39 -2.80
N TRP A 71 6.99 -1.89 -3.74
CA TRP A 71 7.65 -1.06 -4.75
C TRP A 71 6.96 -1.23 -6.10
N TYR A 72 6.67 -0.12 -6.76
CA TYR A 72 6.14 -0.06 -8.11
C TYR A 72 7.12 0.66 -9.03
N GLY A 73 7.83 -0.13 -9.83
CA GLY A 73 8.93 0.38 -10.65
C GLY A 73 10.07 0.95 -9.80
N ASN A 74 10.71 2.02 -10.28
CA ASN A 74 11.89 2.60 -9.64
C ASN A 74 11.56 3.57 -8.50
N ASP A 75 10.44 4.29 -8.64
CA ASP A 75 10.23 5.53 -7.90
C ASP A 75 8.94 5.57 -7.07
N ILE A 76 8.01 4.63 -7.28
CA ILE A 76 6.73 4.62 -6.56
C ILE A 76 6.79 3.60 -5.43
N ILE A 77 6.44 4.06 -4.23
CA ILE A 77 6.45 3.31 -2.98
C ILE A 77 5.03 3.31 -2.41
N GLU A 78 4.47 2.14 -2.15
CA GLU A 78 3.26 1.98 -1.34
C GLU A 78 3.66 1.64 0.09
N ILE A 79 3.31 2.51 1.04
CA ILE A 79 3.32 2.18 2.47
C ILE A 79 1.92 1.64 2.77
N TYR A 80 1.84 0.32 2.93
CA TYR A 80 0.58 -0.38 3.13
C TYR A 80 0.25 -0.48 4.61
N ILE A 81 -0.94 -0.03 4.97
CA ILE A 81 -1.47 -0.04 6.33
C ILE A 81 -2.59 -1.08 6.41
N PRO A 82 -2.28 -2.30 6.88
CA PRO A 82 -3.28 -3.33 7.08
C PRO A 82 -4.13 -3.00 8.32
N PHE A 83 -5.40 -2.61 8.19
CA PHE A 83 -6.30 -2.52 9.37
C PHE A 83 -7.08 -3.83 9.58
N GLY A 84 -6.94 -4.78 8.66
CA GLY A 84 -7.71 -6.01 8.63
C GLY A 84 -8.84 -5.90 7.60
N SER A 85 -9.11 -7.00 6.91
CA SER A 85 -10.09 -6.98 5.85
C SER A 85 -11.50 -6.62 6.36
N PRO A 86 -12.24 -5.76 5.63
CA PRO A 86 -11.95 -5.28 4.28
C PRO A 86 -11.18 -3.96 4.22
N PHE A 87 -10.88 -3.37 5.36
CA PHE A 87 -10.36 -2.02 5.47
C PHE A 87 -8.84 -2.06 5.46
N ASN A 88 -8.26 -1.95 4.26
CA ASN A 88 -6.83 -1.68 4.13
C ASN A 88 -6.67 -0.34 3.44
N GLY A 89 -5.65 0.39 3.83
CA GLY A 89 -5.33 1.64 3.18
C GLY A 89 -3.84 1.83 3.06
N SER A 90 -3.48 2.81 2.26
CA SER A 90 -2.11 3.00 1.84
C SER A 90 -1.78 4.46 1.66
N TYR A 91 -0.50 4.75 1.81
CA TYR A 91 0.09 6.00 1.33
C TYR A 91 0.99 5.68 0.14
N ILE A 92 0.84 6.44 -0.94
CA ILE A 92 1.67 6.35 -2.13
C ILE A 92 2.70 7.48 -2.09
N TYR A 93 3.96 7.12 -2.01
CA TYR A 93 5.08 8.04 -2.04
C TYR A 93 5.83 7.93 -3.36
N ASN A 94 6.07 9.07 -4.00
CA ASN A 94 6.89 9.16 -5.20
C ASN A 94 8.27 9.70 -4.80
N SER A 95 9.30 8.84 -4.85
CA SER A 95 10.65 9.19 -4.44
C SER A 95 11.33 10.18 -5.39
N LYS A 96 10.86 10.33 -6.63
CA LYS A 96 11.40 11.31 -7.59
C LYS A 96 10.89 12.71 -7.30
N THR A 97 9.60 12.86 -7.02
CA THR A 97 8.96 14.15 -6.71
C THR A 97 8.97 14.49 -5.22
N LYS A 98 9.31 13.52 -4.36
CA LYS A 98 9.26 13.61 -2.90
C LYS A 98 7.86 13.94 -2.36
N SER A 99 6.82 13.56 -3.08
CA SER A 99 5.43 13.80 -2.69
C SER A 99 4.77 12.52 -2.17
N ILE A 100 3.93 12.67 -1.15
CA ILE A 100 3.07 11.61 -0.62
C ILE A 100 1.62 11.89 -0.97
N SER A 101 0.87 10.86 -1.32
CA SER A 101 -0.58 10.93 -1.51
C SER A 101 -1.30 11.20 -0.20
N ASN A 102 -2.57 11.56 -0.31
CA ASN A 102 -3.49 11.37 0.82
C ASN A 102 -3.61 9.86 1.12
N PHE A 103 -4.19 9.53 2.27
CA PHE A 103 -4.54 8.15 2.59
C PHE A 103 -5.57 7.61 1.57
N ILE A 104 -5.30 6.46 0.98
CA ILE A 104 -6.12 5.84 -0.08
C ILE A 104 -6.54 4.44 0.36
N GLU A 105 -7.84 4.20 0.34
CA GLU A 105 -8.42 2.89 0.65
C GLU A 105 -8.50 2.01 -0.61
N ASN A 106 -8.43 0.69 -0.41
CA ASN A 106 -8.75 -0.32 -1.44
C ASN A 106 -8.00 -0.15 -2.77
N ILE A 107 -6.69 0.05 -2.72
CA ILE A 107 -5.85 0.04 -3.92
C ILE A 107 -5.93 -1.32 -4.60
N LEU A 108 -6.30 -1.31 -5.88
CA LEU A 108 -6.35 -2.51 -6.72
C LEU A 108 -5.01 -2.75 -7.40
N THR A 109 -4.47 -1.73 -8.08
CA THR A 109 -3.22 -1.86 -8.83
C THR A 109 -2.56 -0.51 -9.08
N VAL A 110 -1.28 -0.54 -9.46
CA VAL A 110 -0.48 0.64 -9.82
C VAL A 110 0.19 0.38 -11.17
N PHE A 111 0.08 1.34 -12.08
CA PHE A 111 0.74 1.36 -13.39
C PHE A 111 1.80 2.48 -13.37
N PRO A 112 3.04 2.18 -12.95
CA PRO A 112 4.08 3.20 -12.77
C PRO A 112 4.46 3.89 -14.09
N ASP A 113 4.45 3.17 -15.22
CA ASP A 113 4.80 3.72 -16.52
C ASP A 113 3.78 4.75 -17.02
N ASP A 114 2.50 4.55 -16.69
CA ASP A 114 1.42 5.50 -16.98
C ASP A 114 1.24 6.54 -15.87
N ASN A 115 1.96 6.43 -14.74
CA ASN A 115 1.76 7.23 -13.53
C ASN A 115 0.34 7.13 -12.95
N ILE A 116 -0.31 5.97 -13.09
CA ILE A 116 -1.70 5.75 -12.68
C ILE A 116 -1.80 4.79 -11.50
N LEU A 117 -2.64 5.17 -10.54
CA LEU A 117 -3.12 4.32 -9.47
C LEU A 117 -4.60 3.98 -9.72
N VAL A 118 -5.00 2.75 -9.40
CA VAL A 118 -6.41 2.36 -9.42
C VAL A 118 -6.84 1.89 -8.04
N CYS A 119 -7.90 2.50 -7.51
CA CYS A 119 -8.57 2.06 -6.28
C CYS A 119 -10.06 1.82 -6.52
N SER A 120 -10.74 1.25 -5.53
CA SER A 120 -12.17 0.97 -5.58
C SER A 120 -12.90 1.47 -4.34
N ASP A 121 -14.17 1.84 -4.50
CA ASP A 121 -15.05 2.18 -3.36
C ASP A 121 -15.74 0.96 -2.74
N GLY A 122 -15.43 -0.24 -3.21
CA GLY A 122 -15.95 -1.49 -2.68
C GLY A 122 -15.84 -2.62 -3.68
N PHE A 123 -16.50 -2.49 -4.84
CA PHE A 123 -16.41 -3.44 -5.97
C PHE A 123 -16.89 -2.86 -7.30
N GLU A 124 -17.77 -1.85 -7.27
CA GLU A 124 -18.47 -1.38 -8.46
C GLU A 124 -17.81 -0.18 -9.13
N LYS A 125 -17.12 0.69 -8.36
CA LYS A 125 -16.39 1.82 -8.94
C LYS A 125 -14.89 1.55 -8.95
N PHE A 126 -14.27 1.92 -10.06
CA PHE A 126 -12.84 1.89 -10.31
C PHE A 126 -12.39 3.32 -10.57
N ILE A 127 -11.59 3.85 -9.66
CA ILE A 127 -11.16 5.24 -9.64
C ILE A 127 -9.70 5.28 -10.09
N PHE A 128 -9.46 5.90 -11.24
CA PHE A 128 -8.13 6.07 -11.82
C PHE A 128 -7.60 7.43 -11.38
N ILE A 129 -6.44 7.42 -10.73
CA ILE A 129 -5.82 8.61 -10.12
C ILE A 129 -4.42 8.77 -10.72
N ASP A 130 -4.11 9.96 -11.21
CA ASP A 130 -2.74 10.31 -11.56
C ASP A 130 -1.91 10.49 -10.28
N ILE A 131 -0.84 9.71 -10.12
CA ILE A 131 -0.03 9.66 -8.90
C ILE A 131 0.72 10.98 -8.67
N GLY A 132 1.12 11.66 -9.74
CA GLY A 132 1.91 12.90 -9.64
C GLY A 132 1.09 14.08 -9.14
N THR A 133 -0.16 14.17 -9.57
CA THR A 133 -1.05 15.30 -9.31
C THR A 133 -2.18 14.97 -8.33
N GLN A 134 -2.38 13.70 -8.01
CA GLN A 134 -3.46 13.18 -7.16
C GLN A 134 -4.86 13.49 -7.70
N LYS A 135 -4.98 13.79 -9.00
CA LYS A 135 -6.26 14.06 -9.65
C LYS A 135 -6.90 12.75 -10.10
N ILE A 136 -8.20 12.63 -9.87
CA ILE A 136 -9.01 11.60 -10.51
C ILE A 136 -9.06 11.91 -12.00
N VAL A 137 -8.53 11.01 -12.82
CA VAL A 137 -8.47 11.16 -14.28
C VAL A 137 -9.60 10.41 -14.98
N GLN A 138 -10.12 9.34 -14.37
CA GLN A 138 -11.27 8.60 -14.89
C GLN A 138 -11.96 7.83 -13.77
N VAL A 139 -13.27 7.65 -13.88
CA VAL A 139 -14.05 6.75 -13.02
C VAL A 139 -14.85 5.81 -13.91
N ILE A 140 -14.70 4.51 -13.69
CA ILE A 140 -15.49 3.49 -14.37
C ILE A 140 -16.40 2.83 -13.34
N LYS A 141 -17.69 2.69 -13.68
CA LYS A 141 -18.65 1.93 -12.89
C LYS A 141 -19.07 0.67 -13.63
N ILE A 142 -19.10 -0.45 -12.92
CA ILE A 142 -19.66 -1.72 -13.37
C ILE A 142 -20.65 -2.17 -12.31
N ASP A 143 -21.93 -2.20 -12.67
CA ASP A 143 -23.00 -2.60 -11.75
C ASP A 143 -22.98 -4.12 -11.51
N GLU A 144 -23.48 -4.53 -10.34
CA GLU A 144 -23.75 -5.93 -9.99
C GLU A 144 -22.50 -6.85 -9.92
N ILE A 145 -21.33 -6.27 -9.65
CA ILE A 145 -20.15 -7.08 -9.33
C ILE A 145 -20.33 -7.70 -7.95
N THR A 146 -20.35 -9.03 -7.90
CA THR A 146 -20.36 -9.79 -6.65
C THR A 146 -18.96 -10.32 -6.36
N GLY A 147 -18.43 -10.00 -5.19
CA GLY A 147 -17.09 -10.38 -4.77
C GLY A 147 -16.93 -10.34 -3.25
N SER A 148 -15.89 -10.99 -2.74
CA SER A 148 -15.54 -10.94 -1.32
C SER A 148 -14.58 -9.78 -1.07
N TYR A 149 -14.94 -8.83 -0.21
CA TYR A 149 -14.08 -7.70 0.16
C TYR A 149 -12.69 -8.13 0.67
N LEU A 150 -12.56 -9.35 1.20
CA LEU A 150 -11.32 -9.95 1.70
C LEU A 150 -10.21 -10.08 0.65
N SER A 151 -10.57 -10.11 -0.63
CA SER A 151 -9.63 -10.36 -1.73
C SER A 151 -9.81 -9.37 -2.87
N ILE A 152 -10.27 -8.14 -2.59
CA ILE A 152 -10.61 -7.15 -3.63
C ILE A 152 -9.45 -6.92 -4.63
N ARG A 153 -8.21 -6.85 -4.13
CA ARG A 153 -7.00 -6.69 -4.97
C ARG A 153 -6.75 -7.87 -5.91
N GLU A 154 -7.12 -9.06 -5.47
CA GLU A 154 -6.95 -10.33 -6.21
C GLU A 154 -8.18 -10.66 -7.07
N ALA A 155 -9.33 -10.01 -6.80
CA ALA A 155 -10.58 -10.22 -7.52
C ALA A 155 -10.59 -9.58 -8.91
N PHE A 156 -9.66 -8.66 -9.19
CA PHE A 156 -9.62 -7.89 -10.42
C PHE A 156 -8.28 -8.01 -11.15
N ASP A 157 -8.35 -8.14 -12.47
CA ASP A 157 -7.22 -8.00 -13.39
C ASP A 157 -7.44 -6.79 -14.29
N ILE A 158 -6.76 -5.69 -14.00
CA ILE A 158 -6.90 -4.43 -14.74
C ILE A 158 -5.73 -4.29 -15.71
N LYS A 159 -6.02 -3.92 -16.96
CA LYS A 159 -5.01 -3.68 -18.00
C LYS A 159 -5.25 -2.32 -18.63
N LEU A 160 -4.20 -1.49 -18.65
CA LEU A 160 -4.17 -0.25 -19.42
C LEU A 160 -3.59 -0.54 -20.81
N MET A 161 -4.35 -0.19 -21.84
CA MET A 161 -3.90 -0.19 -23.23
C MET A 161 -3.97 1.24 -23.78
N LEU A 162 -3.42 1.45 -24.98
CA LEU A 162 -3.33 2.79 -25.58
C LEU A 162 -4.68 3.52 -25.65
N GLU A 163 -5.75 2.83 -26.07
CA GLU A 163 -7.07 3.43 -26.30
C GLU A 163 -8.17 2.86 -25.40
N LYS A 164 -7.86 1.82 -24.62
CA LYS A 164 -8.86 1.09 -23.83
C LYS A 164 -8.33 0.63 -22.49
N ILE A 165 -9.25 0.49 -21.55
CA ILE A 165 -9.03 -0.11 -20.25
C ILE A 165 -9.81 -1.43 -20.24
N LEU A 166 -9.14 -2.52 -19.86
CA LEU A 166 -9.80 -3.80 -19.62
C LEU A 166 -9.87 -4.05 -18.11
N ILE A 167 -11.06 -4.34 -17.61
CA ILE A 167 -11.29 -4.74 -16.21
C ILE A 167 -11.78 -6.16 -16.22
N GLY A 168 -10.91 -7.09 -15.85
CA GLY A 168 -11.21 -8.51 -15.66
C GLY A 168 -11.70 -8.77 -14.25
N ILE A 169 -12.77 -9.54 -14.12
CA ILE A 169 -13.31 -9.98 -12.83
C ILE A 169 -13.14 -11.49 -12.72
N TYR A 170 -12.40 -11.95 -11.71
CA TYR A 170 -12.27 -13.38 -11.44
C TYR A 170 -13.58 -13.95 -10.89
N ILE A 171 -14.04 -15.08 -11.45
CA ILE A 171 -15.30 -15.73 -11.06
C ILE A 171 -14.98 -16.96 -10.21
N ASP A 172 -15.55 -17.06 -9.00
CA ASP A 172 -15.40 -18.24 -8.13
C ASP A 172 -16.01 -19.48 -8.83
N PRO A 173 -15.24 -20.55 -9.10
CA PRO A 173 -15.62 -21.66 -10.00
C PRO A 173 -16.68 -22.63 -9.44
N LYS A 174 -17.48 -22.25 -8.44
CA LYS A 174 -18.40 -23.17 -7.74
C LYS A 174 -19.43 -23.90 -8.63
N SER A 175 -19.67 -23.48 -9.88
CA SER A 175 -20.76 -24.04 -10.69
C SER A 175 -20.45 -24.40 -12.15
N LEU A 176 -19.25 -24.15 -12.71
CA LEU A 176 -19.05 -24.32 -14.16
C LEU A 176 -17.89 -25.27 -14.48
N LYS A 177 -18.28 -26.46 -14.93
CA LYS A 177 -17.41 -27.37 -15.68
C LYS A 177 -17.11 -26.69 -17.02
N GLU A 178 -15.88 -26.19 -17.14
CA GLU A 178 -15.29 -25.56 -18.33
C GLU A 178 -15.78 -24.11 -18.60
N PHE A 179 -14.83 -23.28 -19.07
CA PHE A 179 -14.97 -21.93 -19.65
C PHE A 179 -14.89 -20.70 -18.70
N GLU A 180 -13.85 -19.88 -18.96
CA GLU A 180 -13.52 -18.53 -18.46
C GLU A 180 -13.41 -18.32 -16.94
N THR A 181 -12.18 -18.27 -16.44
CA THR A 181 -11.84 -17.88 -15.05
C THR A 181 -11.93 -16.37 -14.80
N VAL A 182 -12.01 -15.57 -15.87
CA VAL A 182 -12.04 -14.10 -15.82
C VAL A 182 -12.98 -13.56 -16.89
N LYS A 183 -13.95 -12.71 -16.49
CA LYS A 183 -14.79 -11.95 -17.42
C LYS A 183 -14.25 -10.54 -17.57
N TYR A 184 -13.87 -10.13 -18.79
CA TYR A 184 -13.38 -8.79 -19.08
C TYR A 184 -14.48 -7.85 -19.57
N TYR A 185 -14.46 -6.63 -19.03
CA TYR A 185 -15.21 -5.48 -19.50
C TYR A 185 -14.23 -4.48 -20.14
N SER A 186 -14.61 -3.92 -21.28
CA SER A 186 -13.78 -3.01 -22.06
C SER A 186 -14.36 -1.60 -22.03
N PHE A 187 -13.52 -0.62 -21.69
CA PHE A 187 -13.88 0.79 -21.62
C PHE A 187 -12.91 1.62 -22.45
N LYS A 188 -13.37 2.77 -22.94
CA LYS A 188 -12.49 3.74 -23.58
C LYS A 188 -11.57 4.35 -22.52
N ARG A 189 -10.28 4.51 -22.83
CA ARG A 189 -9.35 5.28 -22.01
C ARG A 189 -9.52 6.77 -22.32
N GLU A 190 -9.76 7.58 -21.30
CA GLU A 190 -10.08 9.02 -21.46
C GLU A 190 -8.92 9.97 -21.12
N PHE A 191 -7.80 9.43 -20.63
CA PHE A 191 -6.60 10.18 -20.23
C PHE A 191 -5.35 9.69 -20.96
#